data_AF-M1LPN0-F1
#
_entry.id   AF-M1LPN0-F1
#
_cell.length_a   1.000
_cell.length_b   1.000
_cell.length_c   1.000
_cell.angle_alpha   90.00
_cell.angle_beta   90.00
_cell.angle_gamma   90.00
#
_symmetry.space_group_name_H-M   'P 1'
#
loop_
_entity.id
_entity.type
_entity.pdbx_description
1 polymer ?
#
loop_
_entity_poly.entity_id
_entity_poly.type
_entity_poly.pdbx_seq_one_letter_code
_entity_poly.pdbx_strand_id
1 'polypeptide(L)'
;MEENIKVYVKVDSNNVITQVDSSIFLFNVEDWVKIDEGQGDKFSHAQGNYLDKPLVDMQGKYNYKLMDGKIVDLTDEEKEKLFPTVKQELSLVDRIAMLENLQLQQGGLV
;
A
#
# COMPACT_ATOMS: atom_id res chain seq x y z
N MET A 1 -24.83 -22.68 14.61
CA MET A 1 -24.03 -22.57 13.39
C MET A 1 -23.18 -21.35 13.59
N GLU A 2 -21.87 -21.51 13.75
CA GLU A 2 -20.97 -20.36 13.73
C GLU A 2 -21.01 -19.81 12.30
N GLU A 3 -21.52 -18.60 12.14
CA GLU A 3 -21.54 -17.95 10.83
C GLU A 3 -20.11 -17.68 10.37
N ASN A 4 -19.81 -18.07 9.15
CA ASN A 4 -18.51 -17.81 8.56
C ASN A 4 -18.31 -16.31 8.39
N ILE A 5 -17.16 -15.84 8.84
CA ILE A 5 -16.70 -14.47 8.66
C ILE A 5 -16.23 -14.33 7.22
N LYS A 6 -16.84 -13.39 6.51
CA LYS A 6 -16.53 -13.11 5.12
C LYS A 6 -15.44 -12.06 5.05
N VAL A 7 -14.44 -12.28 4.20
CA VAL A 7 -13.37 -11.32 3.97
C VAL A 7 -13.63 -10.61 2.66
N TYR A 8 -13.49 -9.29 2.72
CA TYR A 8 -13.71 -8.41 1.61
C TYR A 8 -12.48 -7.55 1.36
N VAL A 9 -12.29 -7.19 0.10
CA VAL A 9 -11.25 -6.25 -0.30
C VAL A 9 -11.84 -5.14 -1.14
N LYS A 10 -11.28 -3.95 -0.98
CA LYS A 10 -11.55 -2.82 -1.86
C LYS A 10 -10.45 -2.73 -2.89
N VAL A 11 -10.85 -2.54 -4.14
CA VAL A 11 -9.92 -2.41 -5.27
C VAL A 11 -10.09 -1.08 -5.96
N ASP A 12 -8.98 -0.55 -6.47
CA ASP A 12 -8.98 0.63 -7.33
C ASP A 12 -9.28 0.27 -8.81
N SER A 13 -9.35 1.27 -9.69
CA SER A 13 -9.55 1.14 -11.14
C SER A 13 -8.54 0.21 -11.83
N ASN A 14 -7.37 -0.01 -11.23
CA ASN A 14 -6.32 -0.91 -11.73
C ASN A 14 -6.38 -2.32 -11.11
N ASN A 15 -7.48 -2.68 -10.45
CA ASN A 15 -7.64 -3.92 -9.68
C ASN A 15 -6.63 -4.07 -8.52
N VAL A 16 -5.99 -2.98 -8.10
CA VAL A 16 -5.05 -2.96 -6.97
C VAL A 16 -5.85 -2.97 -5.67
N ILE A 17 -5.51 -3.85 -4.75
CA ILE A 17 -6.18 -3.91 -3.45
C ILE A 17 -5.68 -2.75 -2.60
N THR A 18 -6.60 -1.89 -2.21
CA THR A 18 -6.31 -0.68 -1.41
C THR A 18 -6.74 -0.82 0.04
N GLN A 19 -7.69 -1.71 0.33
CA GLN A 19 -8.15 -2.03 1.69
C GLN A 19 -8.56 -3.50 1.79
N VAL A 20 -8.42 -4.09 2.98
CA VAL A 20 -8.87 -5.44 3.30
C VAL A 20 -9.51 -5.42 4.68
N ASP A 21 -10.73 -5.92 4.77
CA ASP A 21 -11.53 -5.95 6.00
C ASP A 21 -12.49 -7.15 6.00
N SER A 22 -13.12 -7.41 7.14
CA SER A 22 -14.04 -8.54 7.32
C SER A 22 -15.48 -8.06 7.56
N SER A 23 -16.45 -8.95 7.35
CA SER A 23 -17.88 -8.69 7.60
C SER A 23 -18.17 -8.30 9.05
N ILE A 24 -17.24 -8.53 9.98
CA ILE A 24 -17.39 -8.11 11.38
C ILE A 24 -17.24 -6.59 11.52
N PHE A 25 -16.34 -5.98 10.74
CA PHE A 25 -16.05 -4.55 10.80
C PHE A 25 -16.74 -3.73 9.71
N LEU A 26 -17.19 -4.41 8.65
CA LEU A 26 -17.87 -3.76 7.52
C LEU A 26 -19.38 -3.66 7.76
N PHE A 27 -19.88 -2.43 7.84
CA PHE A 27 -21.31 -2.14 7.86
C PHE A 27 -21.94 -2.20 6.46
N ASN A 28 -21.17 -1.86 5.43
CA ASN A 28 -21.60 -1.88 4.04
C ASN A 28 -20.50 -2.44 3.15
N VAL A 29 -20.88 -3.31 2.21
CA VAL A 29 -19.98 -4.04 1.30
C VAL A 29 -20.28 -3.76 -0.18
N GLU A 30 -21.08 -2.74 -0.50
CA GLU A 30 -21.44 -2.40 -1.89
C GLU A 30 -20.21 -2.17 -2.80
N ASP A 31 -19.22 -1.42 -2.32
CA ASP A 31 -17.96 -1.15 -3.03
C ASP A 31 -16.85 -2.18 -2.72
N TRP A 32 -17.21 -3.32 -2.14
CA TRP A 32 -16.27 -4.31 -1.67
C TRP A 32 -16.46 -5.64 -2.39
N VAL A 33 -15.35 -6.29 -2.73
CA VAL A 33 -15.37 -7.59 -3.39
C VAL A 33 -15.13 -8.68 -2.34
N LYS A 34 -16.09 -9.59 -2.20
CA LYS A 34 -15.91 -10.79 -1.37
C LYS A 34 -14.86 -11.69 -2.03
N ILE A 35 -13.83 -12.05 -1.28
CA ILE A 35 -12.74 -12.91 -1.78
C ILE A 35 -12.73 -14.28 -1.13
N ASP A 36 -13.22 -14.38 0.11
CA ASP A 36 -13.08 -15.58 0.92
C ASP A 36 -14.04 -15.57 2.10
N GLU A 37 -14.27 -16.73 2.73
CA GLU A 37 -15.07 -16.85 3.94
C GLU A 37 -14.63 -18.02 4.81
N GLY A 38 -14.61 -17.84 6.13
CA GLY A 38 -14.11 -18.87 7.05
C GLY A 38 -14.30 -18.50 8.52
N GLN A 39 -13.60 -19.19 9.40
CA GLN A 39 -13.71 -19.02 10.85
C GLN A 39 -12.33 -18.80 11.48
N GLY A 40 -12.31 -18.08 12.60
CA GLY A 40 -11.12 -17.80 13.39
C GLY A 40 -10.53 -16.40 13.16
N ASP A 41 -9.52 -16.07 13.97
CA ASP A 41 -8.89 -14.74 14.06
C ASP A 41 -8.35 -14.22 12.73
N LYS A 42 -7.90 -15.12 11.85
CA LYS A 42 -7.45 -14.77 10.50
C LYS A 42 -8.52 -14.05 9.69
N PHE A 43 -9.78 -14.49 9.81
CA PHE A 43 -10.91 -13.90 9.11
C PHE A 43 -11.49 -12.73 9.91
N SER A 44 -11.52 -12.81 11.24
CA SER A 44 -11.98 -11.71 12.09
C SER A 44 -11.16 -10.44 11.88
N HIS A 45 -9.84 -10.54 12.04
CA HIS A 45 -8.90 -9.42 11.95
C HIS A 45 -8.16 -9.42 10.61
N ALA A 46 -8.92 -9.47 9.52
CA ALA A 46 -8.36 -9.67 8.18
C ALA A 46 -7.32 -8.61 7.79
N GLN A 47 -7.51 -7.36 8.21
CA GLN A 47 -6.59 -6.26 7.95
C GLN A 47 -5.13 -6.55 8.37
N GLY A 48 -4.93 -7.28 9.47
CA GLY A 48 -3.60 -7.60 10.02
C GLY A 48 -3.19 -9.05 9.88
N ASN A 49 -4.15 -9.98 9.80
CA ASN A 49 -3.88 -11.42 9.89
C ASN A 49 -4.17 -12.20 8.60
N TYR A 50 -4.86 -11.60 7.61
CA TYR A 50 -5.25 -12.33 6.40
C TYR A 50 -4.14 -12.40 5.36
N LEU A 51 -3.41 -11.29 5.19
CA LEU A 51 -2.31 -11.14 4.23
C LEU A 51 -0.98 -11.61 4.86
N ASP A 52 -0.11 -12.20 4.03
CA ASP A 52 1.21 -12.68 4.46
C ASP A 52 2.21 -11.52 4.67
N LYS A 53 2.18 -10.55 3.74
CA LYS A 53 2.90 -9.27 3.77
C LYS A 53 1.94 -8.12 4.08
N PRO A 54 2.43 -6.98 4.61
CA PRO A 54 1.60 -5.77 4.74
C PRO A 54 1.00 -5.36 3.39
N LEU A 55 -0.20 -4.78 3.44
CA LEU A 55 -0.91 -4.30 2.25
C LEU A 55 -0.10 -3.27 1.45
N VAL A 56 0.68 -2.47 2.16
CA VAL A 56 1.52 -1.39 1.61
C VAL A 56 2.97 -1.63 2.04
N ASP A 57 3.89 -1.47 1.10
CA ASP A 57 5.33 -1.54 1.34
C ASP A 57 5.86 -0.27 2.05
N MET A 58 7.11 -0.28 2.52
CA MET A 58 7.76 0.87 3.18
C MET A 58 7.74 2.15 2.34
N GLN A 59 7.65 2.03 1.02
CA GLN A 59 7.58 3.16 0.08
C GLN A 59 6.15 3.68 -0.17
N GLY A 60 5.13 3.17 0.53
CA GLY A 60 3.74 3.56 0.29
C GLY A 60 3.09 2.90 -0.93
N LYS A 61 3.71 1.85 -1.48
CA LYS A 61 3.22 1.13 -2.69
C LYS A 61 2.42 -0.11 -2.30
N TYR A 62 1.27 -0.31 -2.92
CA TYR A 62 0.44 -1.50 -2.64
C TYR A 62 1.10 -2.79 -3.14
N ASN A 63 0.99 -3.85 -2.33
CA ASN A 63 1.63 -5.15 -2.58
C ASN A 63 0.74 -6.15 -3.31
N TYR A 64 -0.58 -5.94 -3.35
CA TYR A 64 -1.51 -6.93 -3.85
C TYR A 64 -2.49 -6.37 -4.89
N LYS A 65 -2.88 -7.22 -5.82
CA LYS A 65 -3.96 -7.01 -6.78
C LYS A 65 -5.00 -8.12 -6.70
N LEU A 66 -6.21 -7.81 -7.14
CA LEU A 66 -7.30 -8.77 -7.24
C LEU A 66 -7.35 -9.31 -8.67
N MET A 67 -7.12 -10.62 -8.82
CA MET A 67 -7.31 -11.34 -10.09
C MET A 67 -8.24 -12.52 -9.88
N ASP A 68 -9.31 -12.57 -10.69
CA ASP A 68 -10.30 -13.67 -10.65
C ASP A 68 -10.91 -13.89 -9.25
N GLY A 69 -11.11 -12.81 -8.49
CA GLY A 69 -11.62 -12.89 -7.10
C GLY A 69 -10.59 -13.37 -6.07
N LYS A 70 -9.31 -13.52 -6.44
CA LYS A 70 -8.22 -13.91 -5.54
C LYS A 70 -7.18 -12.82 -5.40
N ILE A 71 -6.58 -12.75 -4.22
CA ILE A 71 -5.45 -11.88 -3.93
C ILE A 71 -4.19 -12.46 -4.59
N VAL A 72 -3.51 -11.64 -5.38
CA VAL A 72 -2.24 -11.97 -6.05
C VAL A 72 -1.23 -10.87 -5.76
N ASP A 73 0.02 -11.22 -5.49
CA ASP A 73 1.10 -10.25 -5.33
C ASP A 73 1.32 -9.43 -6.62
N LEU A 74 1.50 -8.12 -6.46
CA LEU A 74 1.98 -7.24 -7.51
C LEU A 74 3.49 -7.46 -7.68
N THR A 75 3.90 -7.76 -8.92
CA THR A 75 5.32 -7.83 -9.29
C THR A 75 5.93 -6.43 -9.29
N ASP A 76 7.26 -6.37 -9.17
CA ASP A 76 7.99 -5.10 -9.17
C ASP A 76 7.74 -4.28 -10.45
N GLU A 77 7.63 -4.93 -11.60
CA GLU A 77 7.29 -4.27 -12.88
C GLU A 77 5.91 -3.60 -12.85
N GLU A 78 4.91 -4.28 -12.27
CA GLU A 78 3.55 -3.73 -12.15
C GLU A 78 3.52 -2.57 -11.16
N LYS A 79 4.23 -2.71 -10.03
CA LYS A 79 4.39 -1.64 -9.05
C LYS A 79 5.08 -0.42 -9.62
N GLU A 80 6.08 -0.60 -10.49
CA GLU A 80 6.78 0.51 -11.13
C GLU A 80 5.88 1.26 -12.12
N LYS A 81 5.01 0.54 -12.85
CA LYS A 81 4.02 1.16 -13.75
C LYS A 81 2.92 1.89 -12.99
N LEU A 82 2.42 1.31 -11.89
CA LEU A 82 1.30 1.84 -11.10
C LEU A 82 1.72 2.94 -10.13
N PHE A 83 2.90 2.78 -9.53
CA PHE A 83 3.52 3.70 -8.60
C PHE A 83 4.90 4.09 -9.12
N PRO A 84 4.97 4.89 -10.20
CA PRO A 84 6.23 5.36 -10.73
C PRO A 84 6.97 6.08 -9.61
N THR A 85 8.14 5.57 -9.25
CA THR A 85 9.02 6.28 -8.33
C THR A 85 9.39 7.57 -9.02
N VAL A 86 8.84 8.70 -8.55
CA VAL A 86 9.43 9.99 -8.87
C VAL A 86 10.82 9.94 -8.26
N LYS A 87 11.84 9.63 -9.07
CA LYS A 87 13.22 9.93 -8.69
C LYS A 87 13.20 11.41 -8.39
N GLN A 88 13.28 11.76 -7.11
CA GLN A 88 13.52 13.14 -6.72
C GLN A 88 14.92 13.46 -7.23
N GLU A 89 15.00 13.90 -8.49
CA GLU A 89 16.14 14.67 -8.97
C GLU A 89 16.12 15.91 -8.10
N LEU A 90 17.08 16.01 -7.17
CA LEU A 90 17.30 17.21 -6.37
C LEU A 90 17.17 18.41 -7.28
N SER A 91 16.19 19.27 -6.99
CA SER A 91 15.92 20.39 -7.85
C SER A 91 17.16 21.29 -7.88
N LEU A 92 17.36 22.05 -8.96
CA LEU A 92 18.46 23.01 -9.05
C LEU A 92 18.51 23.94 -7.83
N VAL A 93 17.35 24.24 -7.23
CA VAL A 93 17.22 25.03 -6.00
C VAL A 93 17.83 24.31 -4.80
N ASP A 94 17.57 23.01 -4.61
CA ASP A 94 18.17 22.22 -3.53
C ASP A 94 19.71 22.11 -3.67
N ARG A 95 20.20 22.02 -4.92
CA ARG A 95 21.65 21.99 -5.21
C ARG A 95 22.32 23.33 -4.90
N ILE A 96 21.65 24.44 -5.20
CA ILE A 96 22.15 25.80 -4.91
C ILE A 96 22.20 26.02 -3.39
N ALA A 97 21.14 25.65 -2.66
CA ALA A 97 21.09 25.78 -1.20
C ALA A 97 22.21 25.00 -0.48
N MET A 98 22.57 23.81 -0.98
CA MET A 98 23.72 23.04 -0.44
C MET A 98 25.07 23.72 -0.69
N LEU A 99 25.26 24.37 -1.86
CA LEU A 99 26.50 25.09 -2.16
C LEU A 99 26.64 26.36 -1.34
N GLU A 100 25.56 27.12 -1.13
CA GLU A 100 25.57 28.35 -0.35
C GLU A 100 25.92 28.09 1.13
N ASN A 101 25.35 27.04 1.74
CA ASN A 101 25.72 26.65 3.11
C ASN A 101 27.18 26.21 3.23
N LEU A 102 27.74 25.55 2.21
CA LEU A 102 29.15 25.14 2.21
C LEU A 102 30.11 26.34 2.12
N GLN A 103 29.74 27.37 1.35
CA GLN A 103 30.52 28.60 1.20
C GLN A 103 30.51 29.43 2.50
N LEU A 104 29.40 29.43 3.23
CA LEU A 104 29.26 30.14 4.51
C LEU A 104 30.11 29.53 5.63
N GLN A 105 30.32 28.20 5.63
CA GLN A 105 31.19 27.54 6.62
C GLN A 105 32.69 27.78 6.36
N GLN A 106 33.09 28.08 5.13
CA GLN A 106 34.48 28.33 4.75
C GLN A 106 34.86 29.83 4.79
N GLY A 107 33.88 30.74 4.93
CA GLY A 107 34.08 32.19 4.99
C GLY A 107 34.34 32.78 6.38
N GLY A 108 34.41 31.94 7.43
CA GLY A 108 34.58 32.36 8.82
C GLY A 108 36.02 32.34 9.34
N LEU A 109 37.02 32.67 8.53
CA LEU A 109 38.39 32.89 9.00
C LEU A 109 39.06 34.05 8.25
N VAL A 110 38.74 35.28 8.65
CA VAL A 110 39.67 36.43 8.61
C VAL A 110 39.27 37.45 9.68
#